data_AF-A0A562BJ70-F1
#
_entry.id   AF-A0A562BJ70-F1
#
_cell.length_a   1.000
_cell.length_b   1.000
_cell.length_c   1.000
_cell.angle_alpha   90.00
_cell.angle_beta   90.00
_cell.angle_gamma   90.00
#
_symmetry.space_group_name_H-M   'P 1'
#
loop_
_entity.id
_entity.type
_entity.pdbx_description
1 polymer ?
#
loop_
_entity_poly.entity_id
_entity_poly.type
_entity_poly.pdbx_seq_one_letter_code
_entity_poly.pdbx_strand_id
1 'polypeptide(L)'
;MPAPDMKKLLGQLLAIKKCREAGLRNRARRLDEEIRQCRTLQDAERNRQREVRVAWRSASDSEHQVGPRDFPRLKRMFADFYRDEQQIQAGLRRIDSQIAERRAAVADTSRALRENLRGQEKLNAVVREAK
;
A
#
# COMPACT_ATOMS: atom_id res chain seq x y z
N MET A 1 -11.50 51.82 3.55
CA MET A 1 -11.63 50.46 2.99
C MET A 1 -12.92 49.86 3.50
N PRO A 2 -13.86 49.40 2.65
CA PRO A 2 -15.06 48.74 3.16
C PRO A 2 -14.64 47.43 3.85
N ALA A 3 -15.22 47.15 5.03
CA ALA A 3 -14.97 45.92 5.74
C ALA A 3 -15.34 44.72 4.84
N PRO A 4 -14.53 43.65 4.81
CA PRO A 4 -14.85 42.48 4.01
C PRO A 4 -16.20 41.91 4.44
N ASP A 5 -17.06 41.60 3.46
CA ASP A 5 -18.32 40.92 3.70
C ASP A 5 -18.04 39.55 4.34
N MET A 6 -18.22 39.51 5.65
CA MET A 6 -17.89 38.35 6.47
C MET A 6 -18.73 37.13 6.09
N LYS A 7 -19.97 37.32 5.61
CA LYS A 7 -20.81 36.21 5.10
C LYS A 7 -20.19 35.60 3.84
N LYS A 8 -19.71 36.43 2.91
CA LYS A 8 -19.01 35.98 1.70
C LYS A 8 -17.71 35.23 2.03
N LEU A 9 -16.91 35.75 2.97
CA LEU A 9 -15.65 35.10 3.38
C LEU A 9 -15.89 33.74 4.03
N LEU A 10 -16.88 33.63 4.94
CA LEU A 10 -17.24 32.36 5.57
C LEU A 10 -17.75 31.34 4.56
N GLY A 11 -18.53 31.77 3.57
CA GLY A 11 -18.99 30.93 2.46
C GLY A 11 -17.84 30.38 1.61
N GLN A 12 -16.85 31.23 1.29
CA GLN A 12 -15.64 30.82 0.57
C GLN A 12 -14.80 29.81 1.38
N LEU A 13 -14.61 30.05 2.68
CA LEU A 13 -13.89 29.13 3.55
C LEU A 13 -14.58 27.76 3.61
N LEU A 14 -15.91 27.72 3.65
CA LEU A 14 -16.67 26.47 3.69
C LEU A 14 -16.53 25.71 2.37
N ALA A 15 -16.58 26.42 1.22
CA ALA A 15 -16.34 25.83 -0.09
C ALA A 15 -14.95 25.19 -0.18
N ILE A 16 -13.91 25.92 0.27
CA ILE A 16 -12.53 25.41 0.31
C ILE A 16 -12.45 24.13 1.16
N LYS A 17 -13.08 24.11 2.33
CA LYS A 17 -13.09 22.93 3.21
C LYS A 17 -13.79 21.73 2.58
N LYS A 18 -14.91 21.94 1.87
CA LYS A 18 -15.61 20.88 1.11
C LYS A 18 -14.78 20.34 -0.05
N CYS A 19 -14.09 21.22 -0.79
CA CYS A 19 -13.15 20.79 -1.83
C CYS A 19 -12.00 19.96 -1.24
N ARG A 20 -11.45 20.38 -0.09
CA ARG A 20 -10.41 19.63 0.62
C ARG A 20 -10.88 18.26 1.09
N GLU A 21 -12.12 18.17 1.58
CA GLU A 21 -12.74 16.89 1.96
C GLU A 21 -12.80 15.91 0.77
N ALA A 22 -13.29 16.38 -0.38
CA ALA A 22 -13.34 15.57 -1.60
C ALA A 22 -11.94 15.08 -2.01
N GLY A 23 -10.94 15.96 -1.95
CA GLY A 23 -9.54 15.61 -2.19
C GLY A 23 -9.00 14.53 -1.24
N LEU A 24 -9.28 14.66 0.05
CA LEU A 24 -8.84 13.68 1.07
C LEU A 24 -9.53 12.33 0.89
N ARG A 25 -10.84 12.30 0.59
CA ARG A 25 -11.57 11.05 0.30
C ARG A 25 -11.06 10.36 -0.96
N ASN A 26 -10.79 11.12 -2.01
CA ASN A 26 -10.20 10.58 -3.24
C ASN A 26 -8.81 10.01 -2.99
N ARG A 27 -7.98 10.69 -2.18
CA ARG A 27 -6.67 10.19 -1.77
C ARG A 27 -6.78 8.90 -0.98
N ALA A 28 -7.69 8.81 -0.01
CA ALA A 28 -7.93 7.59 0.76
C ALA A 28 -8.30 6.41 -0.16
N ARG A 29 -9.24 6.62 -1.10
CA ARG A 29 -9.64 5.59 -2.07
C ARG A 29 -8.48 5.12 -2.94
N ARG A 30 -7.59 6.02 -3.38
CA ARG A 30 -6.39 5.65 -4.15
C ARG A 30 -5.42 4.81 -3.32
N LEU A 31 -5.16 5.21 -2.07
CA LEU A 31 -4.29 4.45 -1.17
C LEU A 31 -4.84 3.04 -0.88
N ASP A 32 -6.15 2.91 -0.71
CA ASP A 32 -6.79 1.60 -0.53
C ASP A 32 -6.58 0.70 -1.75
N GLU A 33 -6.69 1.26 -2.95
CA GLU A 33 -6.46 0.54 -4.20
C GLU A 33 -4.99 0.14 -4.36
N GLU A 34 -4.05 1.04 -4.05
CA GLU A 34 -2.62 0.73 -4.04
C GLU A 34 -2.28 -0.39 -3.05
N ILE A 35 -2.91 -0.41 -1.86
CA ILE A 35 -2.74 -1.49 -0.89
C ILE A 35 -3.25 -2.83 -1.45
N ARG A 36 -4.39 -2.84 -2.16
CA ARG A 36 -4.90 -4.05 -2.81
C ARG A 36 -3.94 -4.56 -3.87
N GLN A 37 -3.42 -3.67 -4.72
CA GLN A 37 -2.43 -4.02 -5.74
C GLN A 37 -1.16 -4.63 -5.11
N CYS A 38 -0.63 -4.02 -4.05
CA CYS A 38 0.50 -4.58 -3.32
C CYS A 38 0.20 -5.98 -2.75
N ARG A 39 -1.02 -6.23 -2.24
CA ARG A 39 -1.43 -7.56 -1.76
C ARG A 39 -1.51 -8.58 -2.90
N THR A 40 -2.04 -8.21 -4.05
CA THR A 40 -2.06 -9.09 -5.23
C THR A 40 -0.64 -9.48 -5.65
N LEU A 41 0.29 -8.52 -5.66
CA LEU A 41 1.71 -8.79 -5.92
C LEU A 41 2.32 -9.69 -4.85
N GLN A 42 1.99 -9.47 -3.57
CA GLN A 42 2.44 -10.31 -2.47
C GLN A 42 1.99 -11.76 -2.64
N ASP A 43 0.73 -11.98 -3.02
CA ASP A 43 0.18 -13.32 -3.23
C ASP A 43 0.83 -14.01 -4.43
N ALA A 44 1.11 -13.27 -5.51
CA ALA A 44 1.85 -13.78 -6.66
C ALA A 44 3.28 -14.24 -6.26
N GLU A 45 4.01 -13.43 -5.51
CA GLU A 45 5.36 -13.80 -5.01
C GLU A 45 5.31 -15.00 -4.05
N ARG A 46 4.27 -15.11 -3.21
CA ARG A 46 4.07 -16.29 -2.35
C ARG A 46 3.76 -17.55 -3.15
N ASN A 47 3.00 -17.43 -4.24
CA ASN A 47 2.75 -18.55 -5.15
C ASN A 47 4.05 -18.99 -5.84
N ARG A 48 4.83 -18.04 -6.34
CA ARG A 48 6.16 -18.31 -6.89
C ARG A 48 7.08 -19.00 -5.87
N GLN A 49 7.06 -18.55 -4.61
CA GLN A 49 7.80 -19.20 -3.53
C GLN A 49 7.38 -20.67 -3.33
N ARG A 50 6.07 -20.93 -3.36
CA ARG A 50 5.54 -22.29 -3.25
C ARG A 50 6.01 -23.17 -4.40
N GLU A 51 5.98 -22.67 -5.63
CA GLU A 51 6.45 -23.38 -6.81
C GLU A 51 7.94 -23.74 -6.72
N VAL A 52 8.80 -22.77 -6.36
CA VAL A 52 10.23 -23.01 -6.16
C VAL A 52 10.46 -24.09 -5.08
N ARG A 53 9.73 -24.05 -3.98
CA ARG A 53 9.84 -25.06 -2.90
C ARG A 53 9.32 -26.43 -3.30
N VAL A 54 8.33 -26.52 -4.17
CA VAL A 54 7.86 -27.80 -4.74
C VAL A 54 8.91 -28.37 -5.68
N ALA A 55 9.46 -27.55 -6.58
CA ALA A 55 10.53 -27.95 -7.49
C ALA A 55 11.78 -28.40 -6.73
N TRP A 56 12.18 -27.67 -5.69
CA TRP A 56 13.29 -28.02 -4.82
C TRP A 56 13.08 -29.39 -4.14
N ARG A 57 11.89 -29.65 -3.59
CA ARG A 57 11.58 -30.96 -2.98
C ARG A 57 11.64 -32.09 -3.99
N SER A 58 11.05 -31.91 -5.18
CA SER A 58 11.10 -32.91 -6.24
C SER A 58 12.53 -33.22 -6.72
N ALA A 59 13.39 -32.20 -6.81
CA ALA A 59 14.81 -32.38 -7.11
C ALA A 59 15.56 -33.10 -5.98
N SER A 60 15.23 -32.79 -4.72
CA SER A 60 15.81 -33.45 -3.55
C SER A 60 15.44 -34.92 -3.46
N ASP A 61 14.19 -35.28 -3.73
CA ASP A 61 13.71 -36.66 -3.66
C ASP A 61 14.37 -37.56 -4.72
N SER A 62 14.80 -36.99 -5.85
CA SER A 62 15.45 -37.70 -6.96
C SER A 62 16.99 -37.61 -6.94
N GLU A 63 17.59 -36.87 -6.00
CA GLU A 63 19.04 -36.66 -5.93
C GLU A 63 19.83 -37.97 -5.88
N HIS A 64 19.31 -38.98 -5.19
CA HIS A 64 19.99 -40.27 -4.97
C HIS A 64 20.03 -41.13 -6.25
N GLN A 65 19.25 -40.76 -7.26
CA GLN A 65 19.20 -41.43 -8.57
C GLN A 65 20.14 -40.77 -9.58
N VAL A 66 20.78 -39.66 -9.23
CA VAL A 66 21.63 -38.87 -10.12
C VAL A 66 23.05 -39.44 -10.15
N GLY A 67 23.47 -39.91 -11.32
CA GLY A 67 24.84 -40.42 -11.52
C GLY A 67 25.92 -39.32 -11.48
N PRO A 68 27.20 -39.69 -11.35
CA PRO A 68 28.31 -38.73 -11.22
C PRO A 68 28.41 -37.70 -12.36
N ARG A 69 27.98 -38.08 -13.57
CA ARG A 69 27.98 -37.20 -14.76
C ARG A 69 27.00 -36.03 -14.62
N ASP A 70 25.85 -36.26 -13.99
CA ASP A 70 24.76 -35.27 -13.89
C ASP A 70 24.76 -34.53 -12.54
N PHE A 71 25.55 -34.98 -11.57
CA PHE A 71 25.69 -34.34 -10.26
C PHE A 71 26.09 -32.85 -10.31
N PRO A 72 27.02 -32.39 -11.19
CA PRO A 72 27.32 -30.96 -11.30
C PRO A 72 26.12 -30.13 -11.76
N ARG A 73 25.24 -30.70 -12.59
CA ARG A 73 24.02 -30.04 -13.05
C ARG A 73 23.01 -29.92 -11.91
N LEU A 74 22.83 -31.00 -11.13
CA LEU A 74 21.98 -30.99 -9.93
C LEU A 74 22.44 -29.93 -8.92
N LYS A 75 23.75 -29.84 -8.66
CA LYS A 75 24.31 -28.82 -7.75
C LYS A 75 24.03 -27.39 -8.21
N ARG A 76 24.13 -27.11 -9.52
CA ARG A 76 23.79 -25.79 -10.08
C ARG A 76 22.31 -25.48 -9.88
N MET A 77 21.44 -26.45 -10.16
CA MET A 77 19.99 -26.30 -9.98
C MET A 77 19.62 -25.96 -8.52
N PHE A 78 20.24 -26.61 -7.53
CA PHE A 78 20.02 -26.26 -6.12
C PHE A 78 20.53 -24.86 -5.76
N ALA A 79 21.66 -24.43 -6.31
CA ALA A 79 22.16 -23.08 -6.13
C ALA A 79 21.21 -22.03 -6.73
N ASP A 80 20.59 -22.34 -7.88
CA ASP A 80 19.58 -21.49 -8.51
C ASP A 80 18.31 -21.42 -7.67
N PHE A 81 17.79 -22.54 -7.15
CA PHE A 81 16.65 -22.52 -6.21
C PHE A 81 16.91 -21.65 -4.97
N TYR A 82 18.12 -21.74 -4.40
CA TYR A 82 18.49 -20.91 -3.27
C TYR A 82 18.51 -19.43 -3.64
N ARG A 83 19.07 -19.08 -4.80
CA ARG A 83 19.09 -17.70 -5.31
C ARG A 83 17.68 -17.17 -5.52
N ASP A 84 16.81 -17.95 -6.15
CA ASP A 84 15.43 -17.58 -6.43
C ASP A 84 14.64 -17.37 -5.13
N GLU A 85 14.79 -18.24 -4.13
CA GLU A 85 14.18 -18.08 -2.81
C GLU A 85 14.65 -16.78 -2.13
N GLN A 86 15.94 -16.43 -2.21
CA GLN A 86 16.46 -15.17 -1.67
C GLN A 86 15.86 -13.95 -2.37
N GLN A 87 15.74 -13.99 -3.70
CA GLN A 87 15.12 -12.92 -4.48
C GLN A 87 13.65 -12.73 -4.12
N ILE A 88 12.90 -13.83 -4.02
CA ILE A 88 11.48 -13.80 -3.62
C ILE A 88 11.34 -13.23 -2.21
N GLN A 89 12.16 -13.66 -1.25
CA GLN A 89 12.12 -13.11 0.11
C GLN A 89 12.46 -11.61 0.15
N ALA A 90 13.43 -11.16 -0.64
CA ALA A 90 13.72 -9.72 -0.78
C ALA A 90 12.56 -8.95 -1.40
N GLY A 91 11.89 -9.52 -2.42
CA GLY A 91 10.68 -8.98 -3.03
C GLY A 91 9.54 -8.84 -2.03
N LEU A 92 9.24 -9.91 -1.28
CA LEU A 92 8.21 -9.92 -0.23
C LEU A 92 8.47 -8.85 0.84
N ARG A 93 9.72 -8.72 1.33
CA ARG A 93 10.08 -7.67 2.30
C ARG A 93 9.86 -6.25 1.76
N ARG A 94 10.15 -6.02 0.48
CA ARG A 94 9.87 -4.74 -0.20
C ARG A 94 8.37 -4.47 -0.27
N ILE A 95 7.58 -5.47 -0.66
CA ILE A 95 6.12 -5.33 -0.74
C ILE A 95 5.52 -5.06 0.64
N ASP A 96 5.98 -5.75 1.69
CA ASP A 96 5.54 -5.50 3.07
C ASP A 96 5.86 -4.07 3.53
N SER A 97 7.06 -3.58 3.20
CA SER A 97 7.46 -2.19 3.48
C SER A 97 6.55 -1.20 2.77
N GLN A 98 6.26 -1.45 1.49
CA GLN A 98 5.33 -0.63 0.70
C GLN A 98 3.93 -0.61 1.29
N ILE A 99 3.38 -1.75 1.71
CA ILE A 99 2.08 -1.85 2.36
C ILE A 99 2.08 -1.05 3.68
N ALA A 100 3.14 -1.15 4.48
CA ALA A 100 3.27 -0.42 5.73
C ALA A 100 3.26 1.10 5.51
N GLU A 101 4.05 1.60 4.55
CA GLU A 101 4.06 3.02 4.15
C GLU A 101 2.67 3.52 3.74
N ARG A 102 1.97 2.74 2.91
CA ARG A 102 0.62 3.11 2.42
C ARG A 102 -0.40 3.10 3.55
N ARG A 103 -0.32 2.16 4.50
CA ARG A 103 -1.16 2.16 5.71
C ARG A 103 -0.92 3.38 6.60
N ALA A 104 0.34 3.80 6.77
CA ALA A 104 0.65 5.04 7.47
C ALA A 104 0.02 6.25 6.75
N ALA A 105 0.14 6.33 5.44
CA ALA A 105 -0.49 7.38 4.65
C ALA A 105 -2.03 7.38 4.74
N VAL A 106 -2.68 6.21 4.84
CA VAL A 106 -4.12 6.09 5.09
C VAL A 106 -4.48 6.64 6.47
N ALA A 107 -3.71 6.30 7.51
CA ALA A 107 -3.93 6.81 8.85
C ALA A 107 -3.83 8.35 8.90
N ASP A 108 -2.83 8.92 8.23
CA ASP A 108 -2.63 10.37 8.15
C ASP A 108 -3.72 11.06 7.34
N THR A 109 -4.13 10.47 6.21
CA THR A 109 -5.26 10.98 5.41
C THR A 109 -6.55 10.96 6.22
N SER A 110 -6.78 9.91 7.02
CA SER A 110 -7.95 9.76 7.89
C SER A 110 -7.95 10.77 9.04
N ARG A 111 -6.78 11.06 9.61
CA ARG A 111 -6.60 12.13 10.61
C ARG A 111 -6.93 13.50 10.01
N ALA A 112 -6.34 13.83 8.87
CA ALA A 112 -6.57 15.08 8.15
C ALA A 112 -8.05 15.25 7.76
N LEU A 113 -8.74 14.15 7.38
CA LEU A 113 -10.17 14.18 7.06
C LEU A 113 -11.01 14.53 8.29
N ARG A 114 -10.75 13.90 9.44
CA ARG A 114 -11.44 14.20 10.70
C ARG A 114 -11.24 15.66 11.13
N GLU A 115 -10.02 16.17 11.04
CA GLU A 115 -9.72 17.57 11.34
C GLU A 115 -10.45 18.53 10.38
N ASN A 116 -10.49 18.20 9.09
CA ASN A 116 -11.20 19.00 8.11
C ASN A 116 -12.70 19.05 8.38
N LEU A 117 -13.32 17.92 8.71
CA LEU A 117 -14.75 17.82 9.05
C LEU A 117 -15.08 18.62 10.33
N ARG A 118 -14.29 18.48 11.39
CA ARG A 118 -14.43 19.30 12.61
C ARG A 118 -14.31 20.79 12.30
N GLY A 119 -13.40 21.16 11.39
CA GLY A 119 -13.27 22.55 10.92
C GLY A 119 -14.52 23.05 10.17
N GLN A 120 -15.16 22.19 9.37
CA GLN A 120 -16.42 22.52 8.71
C GLN A 120 -17.57 22.69 9.71
N GLU A 121 -17.66 21.81 10.71
CA GLU A 121 -18.67 21.91 11.78
C GLU A 121 -18.55 23.24 12.54
N LYS A 122 -17.32 23.61 12.96
CA LYS A 122 -17.05 24.89 13.61
C LYS A 122 -17.42 26.07 12.71
N LEU A 123 -17.04 26.03 11.44
CA LEU A 123 -17.34 27.10 10.50
C LEU A 123 -18.85 27.24 10.26
N ASN A 124 -19.58 26.12 10.19
CA ASN A 124 -21.04 26.12 10.07
C ASN A 124 -21.71 26.73 11.31
N ALA A 125 -21.17 26.52 12.52
CA ALA A 125 -21.67 27.16 13.73
C ALA A 125 -21.50 28.70 13.65
N VAL A 126 -20.31 29.17 13.29
CA VAL A 126 -20.03 30.62 13.10
C VAL A 126 -20.92 31.23 12.01
N VAL A 127 -21.15 30.52 10.91
CA VAL A 127 -22.07 30.97 9.84
C VAL A 127 -23.51 31.08 10.34
N ARG A 128 -23.94 30.19 11.24
CA ARG A 128 -25.29 30.25 11.85
C ARG A 128 -25.41 31.40 12.84
N GLU A 129 -24.38 31.69 13.62
CA GLU A 129 -24.34 32.82 14.56
C GLU A 129 -24.25 34.18 13.85
N ALA A 130 -23.61 34.24 12.69
CA ALA A 130 -23.49 35.45 11.87
C ALA A 130 -24.71 35.72 10.97
N LYS A 131 -25.74 34.86 10.99
CA LYS A 131 -26.96 35.02 10.18
C LYS A 131 -27.88 36.05 10.79
#